data_AF-A0A3P7NX69-F1
#
_entry.id   AF-A0A3P7NX69-F1
#
_cell.length_a   1.000
_cell.length_b   1.000
_cell.length_c   1.000
_cell.angle_alpha   90.00
_cell.angle_beta   90.00
_cell.angle_gamma   90.00
#
_symmetry.space_group_name_H-M   'P 1'
#
loop_
_entity.id
_entity.type
_entity.pdbx_description
1 polymer ?
#
loop_
_entity_poly.entity_id
_entity_poly.type
_entity_poly.pdbx_seq_one_letter_code
_entity_poly.pdbx_strand_id
1 'polypeptide(L)'
;MYFEDVEKESQGSKRNRLIEKHYFAGVYKKSEDLWEEVLEYIDVVYDEDYLEHIYIMGDGASWIKSGVDVLGAKCHFVLDKFHLNQAIMRAIGHLGDSVSDARKAIYDGIRSEDKKQSIQSLT
;
A
#
# COMPACT_ATOMS: atom_id res chain seq x y z
N MET A 1 9.31 -1.97 -2.35
CA MET A 1 8.31 -2.97 -2.72
C MET A 1 8.55 -3.39 -4.15
N TYR A 2 8.72 -4.67 -4.37
CA TYR A 2 8.73 -5.29 -5.69
C TYR A 2 7.31 -5.77 -5.95
N PHE A 3 6.79 -5.55 -7.16
CA PHE A 3 5.46 -6.00 -7.56
C PHE A 3 5.63 -7.09 -8.60
N GLU A 4 5.00 -8.23 -8.35
CA GLU A 4 4.86 -9.30 -9.32
C GLU A 4 3.67 -9.01 -10.23
N ASP A 5 3.53 -9.77 -11.32
CA ASP A 5 2.40 -9.66 -12.24
C ASP A 5 2.17 -8.23 -12.76
N VAL A 6 3.27 -7.63 -13.25
CA VAL A 6 3.26 -6.31 -13.89
C VAL A 6 3.81 -6.37 -15.30
N GLU A 7 3.17 -5.64 -16.21
CA GLU A 7 3.66 -5.45 -17.58
C GLU A 7 3.64 -3.98 -18.00
N LYS A 8 4.27 -3.66 -19.14
CA LYS A 8 4.25 -2.31 -19.69
C LYS A 8 2.86 -1.96 -20.21
N GLU A 9 2.40 -0.74 -19.90
CA GLU A 9 1.10 -0.24 -20.37
C GLU A 9 1.04 -0.17 -21.91
N SER A 10 2.18 0.11 -22.55
CA SER A 10 2.38 0.09 -24.00
C SER A 10 3.88 0.01 -24.35
N GLN A 11 4.20 -0.27 -25.62
CA GLN A 11 5.58 -0.30 -26.10
C GLN A 11 6.27 1.05 -25.86
N GLY A 12 7.41 1.02 -25.14
CA GLY A 12 8.15 2.24 -24.76
C GLY A 12 7.61 2.98 -23.54
N SER A 13 6.54 2.51 -22.90
CA SER A 13 5.99 3.17 -21.71
C SER A 13 6.92 3.05 -20.49
N LYS A 14 6.99 4.14 -19.71
CA LYS A 14 7.61 4.13 -18.38
C LYS A 14 6.67 3.57 -17.31
N ARG A 15 5.37 3.50 -17.59
CA ARG A 15 4.33 3.03 -16.65
C ARG A 15 4.10 1.54 -16.81
N ASN A 16 3.85 0.89 -15.69
CA ASN A 16 3.47 -0.50 -15.63
C ASN A 16 1.98 -0.60 -15.27
N ARG A 17 1.35 -1.72 -15.62
CA ARG A 17 0.00 -2.12 -15.18
C ARG A 17 0.08 -3.50 -14.54
N LEU A 18 -0.78 -3.74 -13.55
CA LEU A 18 -1.01 -5.08 -13.01
C LEU A 18 -1.76 -5.93 -14.03
N ILE A 19 -1.34 -7.18 -14.19
CA ILE A 19 -2.07 -8.22 -14.92
C ILE A 19 -2.96 -9.00 -13.92
N GLU A 20 -4.00 -9.70 -14.41
CA GLU A 20 -4.95 -10.49 -13.59
C GLU A 20 -5.58 -9.76 -12.38
N LYS A 21 -5.65 -8.43 -12.44
CA LYS A 21 -6.27 -7.62 -11.39
C LYS A 21 -7.78 -7.86 -11.31
N HIS A 22 -8.27 -8.03 -10.09
CA HIS A 22 -9.69 -8.03 -9.78
C HIS A 22 -10.11 -6.67 -9.21
N TYR A 23 -11.31 -6.21 -9.57
CA TYR A 23 -11.83 -4.91 -9.14
C TYR A 23 -13.08 -5.09 -8.30
N PHE A 24 -13.06 -4.54 -7.10
CA PHE A 24 -14.22 -4.44 -6.22
C PHE A 24 -14.74 -3.00 -6.27
N ALA A 25 -16.03 -2.84 -6.55
CA ALA A 25 -16.68 -1.54 -6.60
C ALA A 25 -18.19 -1.71 -6.39
N GLY A 26 -18.76 -0.85 -5.57
CA GLY A 26 -20.17 -0.93 -5.21
C GLY A 26 -20.57 0.17 -4.24
N VAL A 27 -21.87 0.23 -3.94
CA VAL A 27 -22.41 1.11 -2.90
C VAL A 27 -22.63 0.27 -1.65
N TYR A 28 -21.71 0.38 -0.71
CA TYR A 28 -21.75 -0.36 0.55
C TYR A 28 -22.25 0.54 1.68
N LYS A 29 -23.05 -0.01 2.59
CA LYS A 29 -23.51 0.75 3.77
C LYS A 29 -22.41 0.84 4.82
N LYS A 30 -21.56 -0.18 4.90
CA LYS A 30 -20.39 -0.26 5.76
C LYS A 30 -19.16 -0.62 4.93
N SER A 31 -17.99 -0.18 5.37
CA SER A 31 -16.73 -0.52 4.68
C SER A 31 -16.43 -2.02 4.77
N GLU A 32 -16.86 -2.63 5.85
CA GLU A 32 -16.69 -4.04 6.18
C GLU A 32 -17.38 -4.93 5.15
N ASP A 33 -18.55 -4.53 4.66
CA ASP A 33 -19.28 -5.26 3.61
C ASP A 33 -18.44 -5.41 2.32
N LEU A 34 -17.65 -4.38 1.95
CA LEU A 34 -16.72 -4.45 0.82
C LEU A 34 -15.57 -5.41 1.12
N TRP A 35 -15.03 -5.37 2.34
CA TRP A 35 -13.89 -6.20 2.72
C TRP A 35 -14.26 -7.67 2.90
N GLU A 36 -15.49 -7.98 3.30
CA GLU A 36 -16.04 -9.33 3.31
C GLU A 36 -16.08 -9.90 1.88
N GLU A 37 -16.52 -9.12 0.89
CA GLU A 37 -16.48 -9.53 -0.53
C GLU A 37 -15.04 -9.77 -1.02
N VAL A 38 -14.08 -8.95 -0.58
CA VAL A 38 -12.66 -9.17 -0.87
C VAL A 38 -12.14 -10.47 -0.23
N LEU A 39 -12.53 -10.75 1.01
CA LEU A 39 -12.16 -11.98 1.71
C LEU A 39 -12.72 -13.21 1.00
N GLU A 40 -14.00 -13.21 0.65
CA GLU A 40 -14.64 -14.29 -0.11
C GLU A 40 -13.93 -14.58 -1.44
N TYR A 41 -13.50 -13.52 -2.15
CA TYR A 41 -12.70 -13.69 -3.36
C TYR A 41 -11.34 -14.33 -3.08
N ILE A 42 -10.65 -13.88 -2.02
CA ILE A 42 -9.33 -14.43 -1.67
C ILE A 42 -9.45 -15.91 -1.33
N ASP A 43 -10.44 -16.30 -0.53
CA ASP A 43 -10.68 -17.68 -0.10
C ASP A 43 -11.00 -18.63 -1.27
N VAL A 44 -11.60 -18.10 -2.33
CA VAL A 44 -11.94 -18.88 -3.54
C VAL A 44 -10.77 -18.99 -4.51
N VAL A 45 -9.94 -17.94 -4.62
CA VAL A 45 -8.91 -17.84 -5.66
C VAL A 45 -7.53 -18.29 -5.19
N TYR A 46 -7.21 -18.13 -3.91
CA TYR A 46 -5.90 -18.44 -3.36
C TYR A 46 -5.99 -19.60 -2.36
N ASP A 47 -4.96 -20.45 -2.38
CA ASP A 47 -4.84 -21.54 -1.41
C ASP A 47 -4.36 -20.98 -0.06
N GLU A 48 -5.21 -21.07 0.96
CA GLU A 48 -4.94 -20.53 2.29
C GLU A 48 -3.71 -21.18 2.95
N ASP A 49 -3.41 -22.44 2.63
CA ASP A 49 -2.25 -23.17 3.17
C ASP A 49 -0.92 -22.57 2.69
N TYR A 50 -0.93 -21.89 1.54
CA TYR A 50 0.24 -21.23 0.95
C TYR A 50 0.22 -19.71 1.08
N LEU A 51 -0.94 -19.12 1.39
CA LEU A 51 -1.06 -17.67 1.56
C LEU A 51 -0.47 -17.26 2.91
N GLU A 52 0.74 -16.68 2.90
CA GLU A 52 1.43 -16.24 4.12
C GLU A 52 1.09 -14.80 4.50
N HIS A 53 1.00 -13.90 3.53
CA HIS A 53 0.85 -12.47 3.75
C HIS A 53 -0.10 -11.82 2.74
N ILE A 54 -0.96 -10.94 3.23
CA ILE A 54 -1.79 -10.04 2.44
C ILE A 54 -1.33 -8.61 2.73
N TYR A 55 -1.09 -7.81 1.69
CA TYR A 55 -0.67 -6.42 1.85
C TYR A 55 -1.74 -5.46 1.33
N ILE A 56 -2.34 -4.66 2.21
CA ILE A 56 -3.25 -3.58 1.83
C ILE A 56 -2.44 -2.29 1.71
N MET A 57 -2.36 -1.74 0.50
CA MET A 57 -1.73 -0.43 0.26
C MET A 57 -2.79 0.67 0.19
N GLY A 58 -2.63 1.74 0.98
CA GLY A 58 -3.56 2.86 0.91
C GLY A 58 -3.14 4.08 1.73
N ASP A 59 -4.10 4.99 1.89
CA ASP A 59 -3.94 6.28 2.56
C ASP A 59 -3.97 6.21 4.10
N GLY A 60 -4.38 5.06 4.65
CA GLY A 60 -4.52 4.84 6.10
C GLY A 60 -5.80 5.41 6.70
N ALA A 61 -6.79 5.78 5.87
CA ALA A 61 -8.13 6.12 6.33
C ALA A 61 -8.78 4.94 7.07
N SER A 62 -9.74 5.23 7.95
CA SER A 62 -10.39 4.22 8.78
C SER A 62 -11.01 3.09 7.97
N TRP A 63 -11.60 3.40 6.81
CA TRP A 63 -12.22 2.41 5.93
C TRP A 63 -11.19 1.50 5.23
N ILE A 64 -9.95 1.95 5.04
CA ILE A 64 -8.87 1.07 4.55
C ILE A 64 -8.40 0.16 5.68
N LYS A 65 -8.29 0.71 6.89
CA LYS A 65 -7.83 -0.04 8.07
C LYS A 65 -8.81 -1.12 8.51
N SER A 66 -10.12 -0.91 8.34
CA SER A 66 -11.11 -1.97 8.61
C SER A 66 -10.89 -3.22 7.76
N GLY A 67 -10.29 -3.09 6.58
CA GLY A 67 -9.88 -4.25 5.77
C GLY A 67 -8.82 -5.12 6.44
N VAL A 68 -7.91 -4.53 7.21
CA VAL A 68 -6.93 -5.31 7.99
C VAL A 68 -7.63 -6.13 9.06
N ASP A 69 -8.61 -5.54 9.73
CA ASP A 69 -9.39 -6.21 10.77
C ASP A 69 -10.22 -7.37 10.18
N VAL A 70 -10.79 -7.19 8.98
CA VAL A 70 -11.60 -8.21 8.29
C VAL A 70 -10.73 -9.33 7.70
N LEU A 71 -9.62 -9.01 7.02
CA LEU A 71 -8.72 -10.00 6.39
C LEU A 71 -7.83 -10.74 7.41
N GLY A 72 -7.80 -10.29 8.66
CA GLY A 72 -7.22 -11.03 9.78
C GLY A 72 -5.69 -11.01 9.86
N ALA A 73 -5.14 -11.99 10.57
CA ALA A 73 -3.75 -11.95 11.08
C ALA A 73 -2.66 -11.95 10.00
N LYS A 74 -2.96 -12.46 8.80
CA LYS A 74 -2.04 -12.47 7.65
C LYS A 74 -1.98 -11.11 6.94
N CYS A 75 -2.88 -10.18 7.27
CA CYS A 75 -3.00 -8.89 6.60
C CYS A 75 -2.13 -7.81 7.24
N HIS A 76 -1.41 -7.07 6.41
CA HIS A 76 -0.52 -5.99 6.79
C HIS A 76 -0.86 -4.72 6.00
N PHE A 77 -1.09 -3.63 6.71
CA PHE A 77 -1.25 -2.33 6.08
C PHE A 77 0.11 -1.72 5.70
N VAL A 78 0.18 -1.16 4.49
CA VAL A 78 1.33 -0.43 3.97
C VAL A 78 0.86 0.95 3.52
N LEU A 79 1.44 2.01 4.11
CA LEU A 79 1.19 3.37 3.64
C LEU A 79 1.73 3.53 2.22
N ASP A 80 0.87 3.88 1.27
CA ASP A 80 1.34 4.01 -0.11
C ASP A 80 2.19 5.27 -0.31
N LYS A 81 3.10 5.18 -1.28
CA LYS A 81 4.06 6.24 -1.56
C LYS A 81 3.39 7.52 -2.05
N PHE A 82 2.25 7.44 -2.75
CA PHE A 82 1.57 8.61 -3.27
C PHE A 82 1.03 9.47 -2.13
N HIS A 83 0.26 8.88 -1.21
CA HIS A 83 -0.30 9.57 -0.05
C HIS A 83 0.79 10.03 0.91
N LEU A 84 1.80 9.20 1.18
CA LEU A 84 2.97 9.61 1.98
C LEU A 84 3.54 10.91 1.43
N ASN A 85 3.74 10.98 0.11
CA ASN A 85 4.47 12.10 -0.44
C ASN A 85 3.61 13.29 -0.87
N GLN A 86 2.29 13.09 -0.96
CA GLN A 86 1.33 14.17 -0.79
C GLN A 86 1.40 14.79 0.61
N ALA A 87 1.44 13.99 1.68
CA ALA A 87 1.52 14.50 3.05
C ALA A 87 2.83 15.26 3.31
N ILE A 88 3.97 14.73 2.86
CA ILE A 88 5.28 15.41 2.92
C ILE A 88 5.18 16.77 2.21
N MET A 89 4.68 16.81 0.97
CA MET A 89 4.61 18.05 0.21
C MET A 89 3.67 19.09 0.84
N ARG A 90 2.57 18.67 1.48
CA ARG A 90 1.71 19.58 2.25
C ARG A 90 2.45 20.20 3.45
N ALA A 91 3.31 19.43 4.12
CA ALA A 91 4.06 19.90 5.27
C ALA A 91 5.19 20.88 4.89
N ILE A 92 5.90 20.63 3.78
CA ILE A 92 7.10 21.40 3.42
C ILE A 92 6.90 22.39 2.29
N GLY A 93 5.77 22.38 1.59
CA GLY A 93 5.57 23.15 0.35
C GLY A 93 5.72 24.65 0.52
N HIS A 94 5.56 25.16 1.74
CA HIS A 94 5.72 26.57 2.07
C HIS A 94 7.20 27.01 2.24
N LEU A 95 8.17 26.10 2.12
CA LEU A 95 9.59 26.39 2.37
C LEU A 95 10.34 27.00 1.17
N GLY A 96 9.65 27.31 0.07
CA GLY A 96 10.27 27.93 -1.12
C GLY A 96 11.45 27.12 -1.65
N ASP A 97 12.62 27.76 -1.78
CA ASP A 97 13.83 27.14 -2.31
C ASP A 97 14.36 25.97 -1.46
N SER A 98 13.97 25.90 -0.18
CA SER A 98 14.39 24.83 0.73
C SER A 98 13.54 23.56 0.63
N VAL A 99 12.49 23.53 -0.20
CA VAL A 99 11.60 22.37 -0.37
C VAL A 99 12.37 21.12 -0.79
N SER A 100 13.33 21.24 -1.70
CA SER A 100 14.12 20.11 -2.20
C SER A 100 14.94 19.46 -1.08
N ASP A 101 15.65 20.28 -0.30
CA ASP A 101 16.51 19.82 0.79
C ASP A 101 15.68 19.22 1.94
N ALA A 102 14.57 19.87 2.30
CA ALA A 102 13.64 19.37 3.31
C ALA A 102 13.04 18.01 2.90
N ARG A 103 12.62 17.89 1.63
CA ARG A 103 12.09 16.62 1.10
C ARG A 103 13.12 15.52 1.18
N LYS A 104 14.36 15.79 0.77
CA LYS A 104 15.47 14.83 0.82
C LYS A 104 15.74 14.39 2.26
N ALA A 105 15.83 15.32 3.19
CA ALA A 105 16.08 15.01 4.60
C ALA A 105 14.99 14.12 5.21
N ILE A 106 13.72 14.39 4.92
CA ILE A 106 12.60 13.57 5.39
C ILE A 106 12.69 12.15 4.83
N TYR A 107 12.95 12.01 3.52
CA TYR A 107 13.06 10.70 2.89
C TYR A 107 14.26 9.88 3.37
N ASP A 108 15.41 10.53 3.57
CA ASP A 108 16.60 9.89 4.12
C ASP A 108 16.30 9.38 5.55
N GLY A 109 15.57 10.17 6.35
CA GLY A 109 15.09 9.79 7.67
C GLY A 109 14.19 8.55 7.64
N ILE A 110 13.11 8.57 6.85
CA ILE A 110 12.16 7.45 6.71
C ILE A 110 12.90 6.18 6.31
N ARG A 111 13.73 6.25 5.26
CA ARG A 111 14.48 5.08 4.76
C ARG A 111 15.43 4.50 5.81
N SER A 112 16.06 5.36 6.61
CA SER A 112 16.96 4.91 7.67
C SER A 112 16.21 4.15 8.77
N GLU A 113 14.98 4.55 9.08
CA GLU A 113 14.15 3.92 10.10
C GLU A 113 13.54 2.61 9.60
N ASP A 114 13.02 2.58 8.38
CA ASP A 114 12.53 1.37 7.72
C ASP A 114 13.61 0.27 7.73
N LYS A 115 14.85 0.64 7.39
CA LYS A 115 15.97 -0.30 7.38
C LYS A 115 16.26 -0.87 8.78
N LYS A 116 16.15 -0.08 9.84
CA LYS A 116 16.36 -0.57 11.23
C LYS A 116 15.26 -1.55 11.63
N GLN A 117 14.00 -1.21 11.34
CA GLN A 117 12.86 -2.08 11.65
C GLN A 117 12.96 -3.41 10.92
N SER A 118 13.32 -3.41 9.63
CA SER A 118 13.53 -4.66 8.87
C SER A 118 14.64 -5.55 9.43
N ILE A 119 15.70 -4.95 10.01
CA ILE A 119 16.78 -5.71 10.65
C ILE A 119 16.30 -6.30 11.99
N GLN A 120 15.56 -5.52 12.79
CA GLN A 120 15.00 -6.00 14.05
C GLN A 120 13.97 -7.12 13.88
N SER A 121 13.15 -7.10 12.83
CA SER A 121 12.19 -8.18 12.54
C SER A 121 12.84 -9.50 12.09
N LEU A 122 14.15 -9.50 11.84
CA LEU A 122 14.95 -10.67 11.44
C LEU A 122 15.85 -11.21 12.57
N THR A 123 15.81 -10.60 13.77
CA THR A 123 16.63 -11.00 14.95
C THR A 123 15.73 -11.42 16.10
#